data_AF-A0A822DVY8-F1
#
_entry.id   AF-A0A822DVY8-F1
#
_cell.length_a   1.000
_cell.length_b   1.000
_cell.length_c   1.000
_cell.angle_alpha   90.00
_cell.angle_beta   90.00
_cell.angle_gamma   90.00
#
_symmetry.space_group_name_H-M   'P 1'
#
loop_
_entity.id
_entity.type
_entity.pdbx_description
1 polymer ?
#
loop_
_entity_poly.entity_id
_entity_poly.type
_entity_poly.pdbx_seq_one_letter_code
_entity_poly.pdbx_strand_id
1 'polypeptide(L)' 'DVDSSIVDEIQSNPSTGYLIKFHAPWCGHCRHFEPVYEEIAKEVNELSATVDEFKNIRIVRI' A
#
# COMPACT_ATOMS: atom_id res chain seq x y z
N ASP A 1 -6.97 0.79 6.28
CA ASP A 1 -7.97 0.26 5.33
C ASP A 1 -8.45 1.39 4.44
N VAL A 2 -8.84 1.10 3.21
CA VAL A 2 -9.37 2.14 2.31
C VAL A 2 -10.69 2.63 2.85
N ASP A 3 -10.70 3.89 3.28
CA ASP A 3 -11.88 4.63 3.67
C ASP A 3 -12.02 5.87 2.77
N SER A 4 -13.04 6.71 3.03
CA SER A 4 -13.32 7.90 2.23
C SER A 4 -12.13 8.86 2.14
N SER A 5 -11.31 8.97 3.18
CA SER A 5 -10.14 9.86 3.17
C SER A 5 -9.07 9.43 2.18
N ILE A 6 -8.89 8.11 1.99
CA ILE A 6 -7.95 7.58 0.99
C ILE A 6 -8.47 7.84 -0.42
N VAL A 7 -9.79 7.75 -0.63
CA VAL A 7 -10.41 8.07 -1.92
C VAL A 7 -10.22 9.54 -2.28
N ASP A 8 -10.40 10.45 -1.32
CA ASP A 8 -10.17 11.89 -1.49
C ASP A 8 -8.69 12.19 -1.79
N GLU A 9 -7.76 11.45 -1.16
CA GLU A 9 -6.33 11.57 -1.40
C GLU A 9 -5.93 11.11 -2.80
N ILE A 10 -6.51 10.00 -3.28
CA ILE A 10 -6.31 9.49 -4.65
C ILE A 10 -6.76 10.54 -5.67
N GLN A 11 -7.93 11.16 -5.45
CA GLN A 11 -8.44 12.21 -6.34
C GLN A 11 -7.56 13.47 -6.33
N SER A 12 -7.00 13.81 -5.17
CA SER A 12 -6.19 15.01 -5.00
C SER A 12 -4.76 14.86 -5.52
N ASN A 13 -4.22 13.63 -5.57
CA ASN A 13 -2.82 13.36 -5.92
C ASN A 13 -2.70 12.29 -7.03
N PRO A 14 -3.03 12.61 -8.29
CA PRO A 14 -3.02 11.65 -9.40
C PRO A 14 -1.63 11.11 -9.77
N SER A 15 -0.56 11.78 -9.33
CA SER A 15 0.83 11.35 -9.54
C SER A 15 1.34 10.36 -8.47
N THR A 16 0.51 10.04 -7.47
CA THR A 16 0.84 9.06 -6.42
C THR A 16 0.44 7.66 -6.88
N GLY A 17 1.40 6.72 -6.86
CA GLY A 17 1.15 5.31 -7.09
C GLY A 17 0.58 4.64 -5.84
N TYR A 18 -0.38 3.73 -6.01
CA TYR A 18 -0.98 3.00 -4.89
C TYR A 18 -0.86 1.49 -5.11
N LEU A 19 -0.27 0.78 -4.14
CA LEU A 19 -0.32 -0.68 -4.06
C LEU A 19 -1.47 -1.10 -3.15
N ILE A 20 -2.51 -1.67 -3.74
CA ILE A 20 -3.74 -2.05 -3.03
C ILE A 20 -3.79 -3.57 -2.82
N LYS A 21 -3.88 -4.02 -1.56
CA LYS A 21 -4.16 -5.42 -1.22
C LYS A 21 -5.63 -5.62 -0.90
N PHE A 22 -6.32 -6.39 -1.73
CA PHE A 22 -7.66 -6.90 -1.45
C PHE A 22 -7.54 -8.18 -0.63
N HIS A 23 -8.12 -8.21 0.57
CA HIS A 23 -8.08 -9.39 1.42
C HIS A 23 -9.38 -9.62 2.18
N ALA A 24 -9.47 -10.80 2.81
CA ALA A 24 -10.51 -11.10 3.77
C ALA A 24 -9.86 -11.58 5.08
N PRO A 25 -10.33 -11.13 6.26
CA PRO A 25 -9.72 -11.49 7.54
C PRO A 25 -9.81 -13.00 7.85
N TRP A 26 -10.84 -13.66 7.33
CA TRP A 26 -11.06 -15.10 7.50
C TRP A 26 -10.28 -15.96 6.49
N CYS A 27 -9.72 -15.38 5.43
CA CYS A 27 -8.97 -16.14 4.43
C CYS A 27 -7.59 -16.55 4.96
N GLY A 28 -7.34 -17.87 5.04
CA GLY A 28 -6.06 -18.41 5.49
C GLY A 28 -4.88 -18.02 4.61
N HIS A 29 -5.05 -17.98 3.28
CA HIS A 29 -3.99 -17.57 2.35
C HIS A 29 -3.62 -16.09 2.54
N CYS A 30 -4.59 -15.21 2.78
CA CYS A 30 -4.35 -13.79 3.02
C CYS A 30 -3.54 -13.57 4.30
N ARG A 31 -3.85 -14.32 5.37
CA ARG A 31 -3.11 -14.23 6.65
C ARG A 31 -1.67 -14.71 6.51
N HIS A 32 -1.44 -15.80 5.78
CA HIS A 32 -0.07 -16.26 5.51
C HIS A 32 0.73 -15.27 4.64
N PHE A 33 0.06 -14.49 3.79
CA PHE A 33 0.69 -13.46 2.97
C PHE A 33 0.88 -12.10 3.68
N GLU A 34 0.22 -11.87 4.83
CA GLU A 34 0.36 -10.63 5.60
C GLU A 34 1.81 -10.25 5.92
N PRO A 35 2.67 -11.14 6.46
CA PRO A 35 4.05 -10.77 6.80
C PRO A 35 4.86 -10.31 5.58
N VAL A 36 4.67 -10.94 4.43
CA VAL A 36 5.34 -10.56 3.18
C VAL A 36 4.84 -9.19 2.70
N TYR A 37 3.54 -8.92 2.84
CA TYR A 37 2.99 -7.63 2.46
C TYR A 37 3.50 -6.48 3.35
N GLU A 38 3.70 -6.73 4.64
CA GLU A 38 4.31 -5.78 5.57
C GLU A 38 5.79 -5.53 5.25
N GLU A 39 6.53 -6.55 4.85
CA GLU A 39 7.92 -6.44 4.39
C GLU A 39 8.03 -5.54 3.16
N ILE A 40 7.17 -5.75 2.15
CA ILE A 40 7.09 -4.88 0.97
C ILE A 40 6.78 -3.43 1.37
N ALA A 41 5.86 -3.21 2.30
CA ALA A 41 5.54 -1.86 2.78
C ALA A 41 6.71 -1.17 3.45
N LYS A 42 7.52 -1.93 4.21
CA LYS A 42 8.74 -1.41 4.81
C LYS A 42 9.78 -1.05 3.75
N GLU A 43 10.03 -1.95 2.80
CA GLU A 43 11.01 -1.73 1.74
C GLU A 43 10.63 -0.53 0.84
N VAL A 44 9.36 -0.40 0.46
CA VAL A 44 8.89 0.75 -0.35
C VAL A 44 9.09 2.07 0.39
N ASN A 45 8.80 2.10 1.70
CA ASN A 45 9.05 3.30 2.52
C ASN A 45 10.55 3.62 2.63
N GLU A 46 11.41 2.61 2.76
CA GLU A 46 12.87 2.81 2.79
C GLU A 46 13.39 3.31 1.42
N LEU A 47 12.92 2.70 0.32
CA LEU A 47 13.29 3.09 -1.04
C LEU A 47 12.81 4.48 -1.41
N SER A 48 11.72 4.97 -0.81
CA SER A 48 11.22 6.33 -1.01
C SER A 48 12.27 7.41 -0.69
N ALA A 49 13.26 7.10 0.17
CA ALA A 49 14.34 8.01 0.52
C ALA A 49 15.50 8.04 -0.49
N THR A 50 15.64 7.01 -1.33
CA THR A 50 16.81 6.83 -2.21
C THR A 50 16.48 6.69 -3.69
N VAL A 51 15.23 6.38 -4.05
CA VAL A 51 14.77 6.14 -5.42
C VAL A 51 13.55 7.00 -5.71
N ASP A 52 13.71 7.98 -6.61
CA ASP A 52 12.65 8.95 -6.91
C ASP A 52 11.38 8.31 -7.50
N GLU A 53 11.47 7.13 -8.11
CA GLU A 53 10.33 6.36 -8.61
C GLU A 53 9.43 5.83 -7.48
N PHE A 54 10.02 5.42 -6.35
CA PHE A 54 9.28 4.90 -5.19
C PHE A 54 8.80 6.01 -4.25
N LYS A 55 9.26 7.24 -4.45
CA LYS A 55 8.97 8.41 -3.60
C LYS A 55 7.48 8.74 -3.47
N ASN A 56 6.70 8.36 -4.49
CA ASN A 56 5.27 8.64 -4.56
C ASN A 56 4.43 7.35 -4.47
N ILE A 57 4.97 6.23 -3.97
CA ILE A 57 4.20 4.99 -3.83
C ILE A 57 3.66 4.84 -2.41
N ARG A 58 2.36 4.58 -2.27
CA ARG A 58 1.66 4.34 -1.01
C ARG A 58 1.03 2.95 -1.00
N ILE A 59 1.03 2.29 0.15
CA ILE A 59 0.50 0.93 0.31
C ILE A 59 -0.79 0.97 1.12
N VAL A 60 -1.87 0.38 0.60
CA VAL A 60 -3.21 0.42 1.21
C VAL A 60 -3.88 -0.95 1.15
N ARG A 61 -4.79 -1.23 2.10
CA ARG A 61 -5.49 -2.51 2.25
C ARG A 61 -7.01 -2.31 2.13
N ILE A 62 -7.69 -3.26 1.49
CA ILE A 62 -9.16 -3.35 1.33
C ILE A 62 -9.65 -4.68 1.90
#